data_AF-A0A1T4WAR1-F1
#
_entry.id   AF-A0A1T4WAR1-F1
#
_cell.length_a   1.000
_cell.length_b   1.000
_cell.length_c   1.000
_cell.angle_alpha   90.00
_cell.angle_beta   90.00
_cell.angle_gamma   90.00
#
_symmetry.space_group_name_H-M   'P 1'
#
loop_
_entity.id
_entity.type
_entity.pdbx_description
1 polymer ?
#
loop_
_entity_poly.entity_id
_entity_poly.type
_entity_poly.pdbx_seq_one_letter_code
_entity_poly.pdbx_strand_id
1 'polypeptide(L)'
;MNLSHLAYIGLGSNQGDSLTILKAALKQLAEHSAIELQAVSSFYQSKPVGPQDQPDYVNAVACFNTRLSAQALLAMLLEIERLHGRVRDPHLRWGPRTLDLDLLLYGNEVIQDSNLIVPHPELCKRAFVVYPLLEIAPDLILPKQGNLKNCQAQLNAGDLIKLSS
;
A
#
# COMPACT_ATOMS: atom_id res chain seq x y z
N MET A 1 -12.41 -17.27 19.17
CA MET A 1 -11.12 -16.53 19.18
C MET A 1 -11.02 -15.84 17.83
N ASN A 2 -10.94 -14.50 17.78
CA ASN A 2 -10.69 -13.83 16.50
C ASN A 2 -9.23 -14.08 16.15
N LEU A 3 -9.00 -14.84 15.07
CA LEU A 3 -7.68 -15.04 14.50
C LEU A 3 -7.12 -13.70 14.04
N SER A 4 -5.82 -13.50 14.19
CA SER A 4 -5.13 -12.32 13.67
C SER A 4 -4.48 -12.64 12.32
N HIS A 5 -4.50 -11.67 11.42
CA HIS A 5 -3.98 -11.79 10.07
C HIS A 5 -2.89 -10.75 9.82
N LEU A 6 -1.83 -11.14 9.11
CA LEU A 6 -0.90 -10.17 8.54
C LEU A 6 -1.54 -9.48 7.34
N ALA A 7 -1.64 -8.16 7.38
CA ALA A 7 -2.10 -7.34 6.28
C ALA A 7 -0.95 -6.48 5.77
N TYR A 8 -0.73 -6.50 4.46
CA TYR A 8 0.26 -5.62 3.81
C TYR A 8 -0.49 -4.50 3.10
N ILE A 9 -0.14 -3.26 3.45
CA ILE A 9 -0.79 -2.06 2.94
C ILE A 9 0.24 -1.24 2.17
N GLY A 10 -0.07 -0.90 0.93
CA GLY A 10 0.67 0.07 0.13
C GLY A 10 0.21 1.48 0.49
N LEU A 11 1.16 2.40 0.65
CA LEU A 11 0.91 3.80 0.94
C LEU A 11 1.50 4.65 -0.18
N GLY A 12 0.76 5.66 -0.65
CA GLY A 12 1.22 6.59 -1.68
C GLY A 12 0.71 8.02 -1.46
N SER A 13 1.54 9.02 -1.73
CA SER A 13 1.14 10.44 -1.72
C SER A 13 2.00 11.24 -2.69
N ASN A 14 1.39 12.15 -3.45
CA ASN A 14 2.09 13.13 -4.28
C ASN A 14 1.54 14.56 -4.16
N GLN A 15 0.75 14.85 -3.11
CA GLN A 15 0.27 16.19 -2.81
C GLN A 15 0.61 16.59 -1.37
N GLY A 16 1.07 17.84 -1.19
CA GLY A 16 1.49 18.34 0.11
C GLY A 16 2.81 17.73 0.58
N ASP A 17 3.01 17.68 1.89
CA ASP A 17 4.18 17.01 2.50
C ASP A 17 3.91 15.50 2.60
N SER A 18 4.21 14.78 1.52
CA SER A 18 3.94 13.35 1.41
C SER A 18 4.58 12.53 2.53
N LEU A 19 5.82 12.83 2.95
CA LEU A 19 6.47 12.07 4.02
C LEU A 19 5.74 12.22 5.34
N THR A 20 5.35 13.45 5.70
CA THR A 20 4.57 13.72 6.91
C THR A 20 3.19 13.07 6.84
N ILE A 21 2.52 13.13 5.69
CA ILE A 21 1.22 12.49 5.48
C ILE A 21 1.30 10.97 5.64
N LEU A 22 2.28 10.31 5.00
CA LEU A 22 2.42 8.86 5.12
C LEU A 22 2.73 8.42 6.55
N LYS A 23 3.59 9.16 7.27
CA LYS A 23 3.87 8.90 8.69
C LYS A 23 2.63 9.09 9.57
N ALA A 24 1.80 10.10 9.30
CA ALA A 24 0.54 10.32 10.01
C ALA A 24 -0.44 9.16 9.77
N ALA A 25 -0.59 8.69 8.53
CA ALA A 25 -1.43 7.56 8.20
C ALA A 25 -1.00 6.26 8.92
N LEU A 26 0.31 5.97 8.96
CA LEU A 26 0.85 4.83 9.71
C LEU A 26 0.53 4.91 11.20
N LYS A 27 0.70 6.10 11.80
CA LYS A 27 0.36 6.33 13.20
C LYS A 27 -1.13 6.12 13.46
N GLN A 28 -1.99 6.67 12.61
CA GLN A 28 -3.45 6.56 12.77
C GLN A 28 -3.94 5.11 12.66
N LEU A 29 -3.35 4.29 11.78
CA LEU A 29 -3.63 2.85 11.72
C LEU A 29 -3.25 2.15 13.02
N ALA A 30 -2.07 2.46 13.57
CA ALA A 30 -1.55 1.85 14.78
C ALA A 30 -2.26 2.30 16.07
N GLU A 31 -3.06 3.37 16.04
CA GLU A 31 -3.89 3.81 17.17
C GLU A 31 -5.11 2.89 17.40
N HIS A 32 -5.51 2.10 16.40
CA HIS A 32 -6.65 1.21 16.54
C HIS A 32 -6.28 -0.08 17.30
N SER A 33 -6.99 -0.39 18.38
CA SER A 33 -6.66 -1.50 19.31
C SER A 33 -6.61 -2.91 18.68
N ALA A 34 -7.23 -3.08 17.51
CA ALA A 34 -7.21 -4.32 16.73
C ALA A 34 -6.11 -4.39 15.68
N ILE A 35 -5.27 -3.36 15.53
CA ILE A 35 -4.18 -3.26 14.54
C ILE A 35 -2.87 -3.04 15.28
N GLU A 36 -1.83 -3.75 14.87
CA GLU A 36 -0.49 -3.64 15.42
C GLU A 36 0.51 -3.52 14.27
N LEU A 37 1.27 -2.42 14.22
CA LEU A 37 2.30 -2.22 13.19
C LEU A 37 3.47 -3.18 13.44
N GLN A 38 3.82 -3.99 12.43
CA GLN A 38 4.90 -4.98 12.50
C GLN A 38 6.17 -4.50 11.81
N ALA A 39 6.01 -3.88 10.63
CA ALA A 39 7.14 -3.37 9.85
C ALA A 39 6.68 -2.26 8.90
N VAL A 40 7.59 -1.36 8.57
CA VAL A 40 7.43 -0.37 7.49
C VAL A 40 8.68 -0.43 6.64
N SER A 41 8.52 -0.44 5.32
CA SER A 41 9.64 -0.28 4.40
C SER A 41 10.27 1.11 4.55
N SER A 42 11.37 1.32 3.86
CA SER A 42 11.81 2.68 3.59
C SER A 42 10.78 3.43 2.74
N PHE A 43 10.91 4.75 2.66
CA PHE A 43 10.14 5.56 1.73
C PHE A 43 10.84 5.61 0.38
N TYR A 44 10.06 5.57 -0.69
CA TYR A 44 10.56 5.56 -2.05
C TYR A 44 9.88 6.63 -2.89
N GLN A 45 10.66 7.43 -3.60
CA GLN A 45 10.13 8.32 -4.62
C GLN A 45 9.98 7.56 -5.96
N SER A 46 8.88 7.79 -6.68
CA SER A 46 8.67 7.26 -8.02
C SER A 46 7.93 8.24 -8.92
N LYS A 47 8.10 8.11 -10.24
CA LYS A 47 7.24 8.77 -11.21
C LYS A 47 5.78 8.29 -11.08
N PRO A 48 4.80 9.15 -11.39
CA PRO A 48 3.39 8.77 -11.38
C PRO A 48 3.11 7.69 -12.43
N VAL A 49 2.16 6.79 -12.13
CA VAL A 49 1.60 5.89 -13.15
C VAL A 49 0.51 6.65 -13.90
N GLY A 50 0.61 6.69 -15.23
CA GLY A 50 -0.35 7.43 -16.07
C GLY A 50 0.14 8.84 -16.41
N PRO A 51 -0.69 9.89 -16.28
CA PRO A 51 -0.32 11.26 -16.62
C PRO A 51 0.95 11.72 -15.88
N GLN A 52 1.90 12.33 -16.60
CA GLN A 52 3.20 12.76 -16.07
C GLN A 52 3.21 14.23 -15.63
N ASP A 53 2.14 14.98 -15.91
CA ASP A 53 1.91 16.37 -15.50
C ASP A 53 1.45 16.48 -14.05
N GLN A 54 2.10 15.71 -13.16
CA GLN A 54 1.85 15.71 -11.73
C GLN A 54 3.14 15.45 -10.95
N PRO A 55 3.20 15.82 -9.65
CA PRO A 55 4.38 15.54 -8.84
C PRO A 55 4.67 14.05 -8.71
N ASP A 56 5.93 13.74 -8.44
CA ASP A 56 6.39 12.39 -8.09
C ASP A 56 5.71 11.92 -6.80
N TYR A 57 5.44 10.61 -6.72
CA TYR A 57 4.89 9.98 -5.54
C TYR A 57 5.99 9.64 -4.54
N VAL A 58 5.68 9.80 -3.25
CA VAL A 58 6.35 9.06 -2.18
C VAL A 58 5.50 7.83 -1.88
N ASN A 59 6.12 6.66 -1.85
CA ASN A 59 5.48 5.38 -1.62
C ASN A 59 6.17 4.62 -0.48
N ALA A 60 5.42 3.77 0.20
CA ALA A 60 5.93 2.81 1.17
C ALA A 60 5.01 1.58 1.23
N VAL A 61 5.48 0.51 1.84
CA VAL A 61 4.64 -0.64 2.22
C VAL A 61 4.80 -0.89 3.70
N ALA A 62 3.69 -1.12 4.39
CA ALA A 62 3.68 -1.48 5.80
C ALA A 62 2.99 -2.82 6.01
N CYS A 63 3.51 -3.58 6.97
CA CYS A 63 2.94 -4.83 7.45
C CYS A 63 2.30 -4.58 8.82
N PHE A 64 1.06 -5.04 8.98
CA PHE A 64 0.31 -4.96 10.22
C PHE A 64 -0.19 -6.35 10.60
N ASN A 65 -0.24 -6.64 11.89
CA ASN A 65 -1.06 -7.72 12.42
C ASN A 65 -2.41 -7.14 12.81
N THR A 66 -3.52 -7.73 12.34
CA THR A 66 -4.86 -7.20 12.60
C THR A 66 -5.87 -8.27 12.97
N ARG A 67 -6.82 -7.92 13.84
CA ARG A 67 -8.01 -8.73 14.16
C ARG A 67 -9.28 -8.24 13.45
N LEU A 68 -9.17 -7.19 12.64
CA LEU A 68 -10.25 -6.71 11.77
C LEU A 68 -10.38 -7.62 10.56
N SER A 69 -11.59 -7.87 10.07
CA SER A 69 -11.79 -8.50 8.76
C SER A 69 -11.22 -7.63 7.63
N ALA A 70 -10.93 -8.23 6.47
CA ALA A 70 -10.42 -7.50 5.32
C ALA A 70 -11.34 -6.33 4.88
N GLN A 71 -12.67 -6.52 4.93
CA GLN A 71 -13.65 -5.47 4.63
C GLN A 71 -13.65 -4.35 5.68
N ALA A 72 -13.51 -4.67 6.97
CA ALA A 72 -13.42 -3.65 8.02
C ALA A 72 -12.10 -2.87 7.94
N LEU A 73 -11.00 -3.56 7.59
CA LEU A 73 -9.72 -2.90 7.32
C LEU A 73 -9.84 -1.97 6.11
N LEU A 74 -10.42 -2.42 4.99
CA LEU A 74 -10.65 -1.58 3.82
C LEU A 74 -11.45 -0.33 4.16
N ALA A 75 -12.55 -0.46 4.91
CA ALA A 75 -13.35 0.69 5.33
C ALA A 75 -12.53 1.71 6.13
N MET A 76 -11.62 1.24 7.00
CA MET A 76 -10.72 2.10 7.75
C MET A 76 -9.69 2.79 6.85
N LEU A 77 -9.10 2.09 5.88
CA LEU A 77 -8.16 2.69 4.92
C LEU A 77 -8.85 3.84 4.17
N LEU A 78 -10.06 3.61 3.66
CA LEU A 78 -10.86 4.62 2.95
C LEU A 78 -11.19 5.84 3.83
N GLU A 79 -11.49 5.62 5.12
CA GLU A 79 -11.78 6.71 6.04
C GLU A 79 -10.52 7.54 6.36
N ILE A 80 -9.37 6.90 6.55
CA ILE A 80 -8.09 7.58 6.77
C ILE A 80 -7.73 8.44 5.55
N GLU A 81 -7.90 7.93 4.33
CA GLU A 81 -7.72 8.71 3.11
C GLU A 81 -8.62 9.94 3.07
N ARG A 82 -9.90 9.77 3.41
CA ARG A 82 -10.88 10.86 3.44
C ARG A 82 -10.47 11.94 4.45
N LEU A 83 -9.99 11.54 5.63
CA LEU A 83 -9.49 12.46 6.66
C LEU A 83 -8.23 13.22 6.21
N HIS A 84 -7.40 12.61 5.36
CA HIS A 84 -6.26 13.27 4.70
C HIS A 84 -6.65 14.03 3.43
N GLY A 85 -7.94 14.27 3.20
CA GLY A 85 -8.42 15.11 2.10
C GLY A 85 -8.47 14.44 0.74
N ARG A 86 -8.39 13.10 0.66
CA ARG A 86 -8.54 12.39 -0.61
C ARG A 86 -9.96 12.61 -1.15
N VAL A 87 -10.06 13.14 -2.38
CA VAL A 87 -11.32 13.24 -3.13
C VAL A 87 -11.32 12.18 -4.24
N ARG A 88 -12.35 11.33 -4.27
CA ARG A 88 -12.52 10.29 -5.30
C ARG A 88 -13.38 10.82 -6.45
N ASP A 89 -12.74 11.50 -7.39
CA ASP A 89 -13.35 11.91 -8.67
C ASP A 89 -13.04 10.90 -9.78
N PRO A 90 -14.05 10.25 -10.40
CA PRO A 90 -13.85 9.34 -11.53
C PRO A 90 -13.11 9.97 -12.72
N HIS A 91 -13.23 11.29 -12.92
CA HIS A 91 -12.55 12.02 -13.99
C HIS A 91 -11.04 12.19 -13.72
N LEU A 92 -10.61 12.04 -12.47
CA LEU A 92 -9.22 12.11 -12.02
C LEU A 92 -8.64 10.72 -11.74
N ARG A 93 -9.06 9.70 -12.48
CA ARG A 93 -8.47 8.36 -12.40
C ARG A 93 -6.98 8.46 -12.76
N TRP A 94 -6.11 8.14 -11.79
CA TRP A 94 -4.65 8.32 -11.82
C TRP A 94 -4.14 9.76 -11.68
N GLY A 95 -5.01 10.70 -11.30
CA GLY A 95 -4.59 12.03 -10.90
C GLY A 95 -3.91 12.07 -9.54
N PRO A 96 -3.40 13.25 -9.14
CA PRO A 96 -2.74 13.45 -7.86
C PRO A 96 -3.60 13.07 -6.66
N ARG A 97 -2.95 12.61 -5.59
CA ARG A 97 -3.62 12.19 -4.35
C ARG A 97 -2.83 12.69 -3.14
N THR A 98 -3.57 13.19 -2.15
CA THR A 98 -3.03 13.47 -0.82
C THR A 98 -2.64 12.20 -0.09
N LEU A 99 -3.43 11.14 -0.20
CA LEU A 99 -3.13 9.82 0.36
C LEU A 99 -3.86 8.73 -0.42
N ASP A 100 -3.15 7.63 -0.67
CA ASP A 100 -3.65 6.38 -1.27
C ASP A 100 -3.20 5.22 -0.37
N LEU A 101 -4.16 4.42 0.10
CA LEU A 101 -3.96 3.26 0.95
C LEU A 101 -4.57 2.02 0.29
N ASP A 102 -3.73 1.16 -0.26
CA ASP A 102 -4.14 -0.06 -0.95
C ASP A 102 -3.94 -1.29 -0.05
N LEU A 103 -4.99 -2.07 0.18
CA LEU A 103 -4.84 -3.40 0.80
C LEU A 103 -4.23 -4.37 -0.22
N LEU A 104 -2.94 -4.66 -0.09
CA LEU A 104 -2.19 -5.49 -1.02
C LEU A 104 -2.43 -6.97 -0.79
N LEU A 105 -2.37 -7.39 0.48
CA LEU A 105 -2.47 -8.77 0.94
C LEU A 105 -3.14 -8.84 2.30
N TYR A 106 -3.84 -9.93 2.56
CA TYR A 106 -4.49 -10.21 3.83
C TYR A 106 -4.33 -11.71 4.15
N GLY A 107 -3.34 -12.04 4.97
CA GLY A 107 -2.88 -13.40 5.21
C GLY A 107 -2.64 -14.14 3.89
N ASN A 108 -3.20 -15.36 3.80
CA ASN A 108 -3.22 -16.16 2.57
C ASN A 108 -4.59 -16.11 1.87
N GLU A 109 -5.44 -15.14 2.20
CA GLU A 109 -6.78 -15.06 1.65
C GLU A 109 -6.78 -14.67 0.18
N VAL A 110 -7.78 -15.18 -0.54
CA VAL A 110 -8.09 -14.74 -1.89
C VAL A 110 -9.52 -14.25 -1.93
N ILE A 111 -9.67 -12.93 -2.10
CA ILE A 111 -10.96 -12.22 -2.04
C ILE A 111 -11.26 -11.69 -3.44
N GLN A 112 -12.49 -11.87 -3.90
CA GLN A 112 -12.99 -11.41 -5.20
C GLN A 112 -14.37 -10.77 -5.02
N ASP A 113 -14.43 -9.73 -4.20
CA ASP A 113 -15.65 -8.95 -3.98
C ASP A 113 -15.73 -7.79 -4.95
N SER A 114 -16.93 -7.22 -5.14
CA SER A 114 -17.15 -6.07 -6.03
C SER A 114 -16.33 -4.82 -5.66
N ASN A 115 -15.99 -4.68 -4.38
CA ASN A 115 -15.26 -3.53 -3.82
C ASN A 115 -13.85 -3.88 -3.31
N LEU A 116 -13.47 -5.16 -3.28
CA LEU A 116 -12.20 -5.62 -2.72
C LEU A 116 -11.67 -6.85 -3.45
N ILE A 117 -10.44 -6.74 -3.96
CA ILE A 117 -9.71 -7.85 -4.58
C ILE A 117 -8.39 -8.01 -3.85
N VAL A 118 -8.16 -9.21 -3.29
CA VAL A 118 -6.92 -9.58 -2.58
C VAL A 118 -6.43 -10.94 -3.14
N PRO A 119 -5.14 -11.11 -3.48
CA PRO A 119 -4.10 -10.08 -3.59
C PRO A 119 -4.47 -8.94 -4.55
N HIS A 120 -3.95 -7.74 -4.30
CA HIS A 120 -4.22 -6.59 -5.15
C HIS A 120 -3.75 -6.87 -6.60
N PRO A 121 -4.60 -6.66 -7.62
CA PRO A 121 -4.36 -7.15 -8.98
C PRO A 121 -3.12 -6.54 -9.65
N GLU A 122 -2.75 -5.32 -9.27
CA GLU A 122 -1.59 -4.60 -9.80
C GLU A 122 -0.33 -4.73 -8.93
N LEU A 123 -0.35 -5.51 -7.85
CA LEU A 123 0.78 -5.66 -6.91
C LEU A 123 2.06 -6.02 -7.65
N CYS A 124 2.05 -7.11 -8.43
CA CYS A 124 3.21 -7.58 -9.19
C CYS A 124 3.56 -6.75 -10.43
N LYS A 125 2.79 -5.71 -10.73
CA LYS A 125 3.02 -4.83 -11.89
C LYS A 125 3.67 -3.48 -11.51
N ARG A 126 3.84 -3.22 -10.21
CA ARG A 126 4.26 -1.91 -9.69
C ARG A 126 5.57 -2.03 -8.92
N ALA A 127 6.65 -1.46 -9.46
CA ALA A 127 7.96 -1.45 -8.81
C ALA A 127 7.93 -0.78 -7.43
N PHE A 128 7.22 0.35 -7.30
CA PHE A 128 7.02 1.08 -6.04
C PHE A 128 6.14 0.33 -5.01
N VAL A 129 5.63 -0.86 -5.35
CA VAL A 129 4.98 -1.79 -4.42
C VAL A 129 5.89 -2.98 -4.12
N VAL A 130 6.42 -3.62 -5.16
CA VAL A 130 7.21 -4.86 -5.01
C VAL A 130 8.54 -4.62 -4.29
N TYR A 131 9.28 -3.57 -4.64
CA TYR A 131 10.59 -3.30 -4.02
C TYR A 131 10.47 -2.97 -2.53
N PRO A 132 9.56 -2.08 -2.09
CA PRO A 132 9.37 -1.85 -0.66
C PRO A 132 8.79 -3.07 0.08
N LEU A 133 7.91 -3.85 -0.55
CA LEU A 133 7.39 -5.08 0.07
C LEU A 133 8.48 -6.14 0.28
N LEU A 134 9.41 -6.29 -0.67
CA LEU A 134 10.56 -7.19 -0.54
C LEU A 134 11.52 -6.78 0.58
N GLU A 135 11.61 -5.49 0.90
CA GLU A 135 12.45 -5.01 2.00
C GLU A 135 11.99 -5.58 3.35
N ILE A 136 10.68 -5.69 3.55
CA ILE A 136 10.10 -6.13 4.83
C ILE A 136 9.64 -7.59 4.85
N ALA A 137 9.51 -8.22 3.67
CA ALA A 137 9.04 -9.59 3.53
C ALA A 137 9.72 -10.29 2.32
N PRO A 138 11.04 -10.54 2.38
CA PRO A 138 11.83 -11.02 1.23
C PRO A 138 11.42 -12.41 0.75
N ASP A 139 10.88 -13.26 1.61
CA ASP A 139 10.50 -14.64 1.29
C ASP A 139 8.97 -14.82 1.17
N LEU A 140 8.23 -13.72 0.98
CA LEU A 140 6.79 -13.73 0.86
C LEU A 140 6.31 -14.53 -0.36
N ILE A 141 5.37 -15.44 -0.12
CA ILE A 141 4.68 -16.20 -1.16
C ILE A 141 3.28 -15.62 -1.33
N LEU A 142 3.02 -15.07 -2.51
CA LEU A 142 1.74 -14.48 -2.87
C LEU A 142 0.73 -15.58 -3.23
N PRO A 143 -0.49 -15.55 -2.66
CA PRO A 143 -1.56 -16.43 -3.09
C PRO A 143 -1.78 -16.36 -4.61
N LYS A 144 -1.80 -17.52 -5.29
CA LYS A 144 -1.95 -17.66 -6.75
C LYS A 144 -0.84 -17.07 -7.64
N GLN A 145 0.09 -16.28 -7.11
CA GLN A 145 1.15 -15.61 -7.89
C GLN A 145 2.56 -16.15 -7.60
N GLY A 146 2.75 -16.90 -6.51
CA GLY A 146 4.03 -17.52 -6.17
C GLY A 146 4.98 -16.56 -5.45
N ASN A 147 6.29 -16.81 -5.52
CA ASN A 147 7.28 -16.03 -4.76
C ASN A 147 7.33 -14.57 -5.23
N LEU A 148 7.31 -13.62 -4.30
CA LEU A 148 7.38 -12.18 -4.60
C LEU A 148 8.62 -11.79 -5.42
N LYS A 149 9.75 -12.49 -5.24
CA LYS A 149 10.98 -12.29 -6.04
C LYS A 149 10.73 -12.54 -7.54
N ASN A 150 9.81 -13.42 -7.90
CA ASN A 150 9.44 -13.65 -9.31
C ASN A 150 8.75 -12.42 -9.90
N CYS A 151 7.96 -11.69 -9.11
CA CYS A 151 7.36 -10.43 -9.55
C CYS A 151 8.44 -9.36 -9.74
N GLN A 152 9.42 -9.27 -8.83
CA GLN A 152 10.55 -8.34 -8.99
C GLN A 152 11.36 -8.61 -10.26
N ALA A 153 11.62 -9.88 -10.59
CA ALA A 153 12.39 -10.26 -11.78
C ALA A 153 11.76 -9.80 -13.10
N GLN A 154 10.45 -9.49 -13.10
CA GLN A 154 9.70 -9.00 -14.25
C GLN A 154 9.57 -7.46 -14.28
N LEU A 155 10.05 -6.77 -13.24
CA LEU A 155 9.92 -5.33 -13.09
C LEU A 155 11.26 -4.63 -13.31
N ASN A 156 11.19 -3.47 -13.95
CA ASN A 156 12.29 -2.52 -13.96
C ASN A 156 12.12 -1.58 -12.77
N ALA A 157 13.17 -1.43 -11.94
CA ALA A 157 13.17 -0.44 -10.87
C ALA A 157 13.00 0.99 -11.42
N GLY A 158 13.47 1.26 -12.64
CA GLY A 158 13.34 2.54 -13.31
C GLY A 158 13.81 3.70 -12.44
N ASP A 159 12.95 4.71 -12.29
CA ASP A 159 13.16 5.93 -11.52
C ASP A 159 12.83 5.78 -10.02
N LEU A 160 12.79 4.54 -9.50
CA LEU A 160 12.50 4.31 -8.09
C LEU A 160 13.71 4.68 -7.22
N ILE A 161 13.57 5.74 -6.42
CA ILE A 161 14.64 6.27 -5.58
C ILE A 161 14.30 5.99 -4.12
N LYS A 162 15.13 5.20 -3.44
CA LYS A 162 15.03 4.99 -1.99
C LYS A 162 15.42 6.30 -1.28
N LEU A 163 14.54 6.85 -0.46
CA LEU A 163 14.79 8.07 0.28
C LEU A 163 15.58 7.75 1.56
N SER A 164 16.61 8.54 1.83
CA SER A 164 17.35 8.50 3.10
C SER A 164 16.44 9.02 4.21
N SER A 165 16.07 8.15 5.15
CA SER A 165 15.38 8.53 6.38
C SER A 165 16.33 9.10 7.42
#